data_AF-A0A382YJZ0-F1
#
_entry.id   AF-A0A382YJZ0-F1
#
_cell.length_a   1.000
_cell.length_b   1.000
_cell.length_c   1.000
_cell.angle_alpha   90.00
_cell.angle_beta   90.00
_cell.angle_gamma   90.00
#
_symmetry.space_group_name_H-M   'P 1'
#
loop_
_entity.id
_entity.type
_entity.pdbx_description
1 polymer ?
#
loop_
_entity_poly.entity_id
_entity_poly.type
_entity_poly.pdbx_seq_one_letter_code
_entity_poly.pdbx_strand_id
1 'polypeptide(L)'
;MESLEIKTLVDITQTGQNKFRSHDRLLINQQANWNTFFQVLSMRINPLFNGGPTVEKRTLENGEFGSDHDPAEEHNVWTFKFDSERDGALTPSLLTDDFDLIPVINNLNESTINNSDAFRTNGTAQNIVFKLVDKEELAQ
;
A
#
# COMPACT_ATOMS: atom_id res chain seq x y z
N MET A 1 -11.56 4.92 17.83
CA MET A 1 -11.00 3.96 16.87
C MET A 1 -11.57 4.27 15.51
N GLU A 2 -10.70 4.80 14.66
CA GLU A 2 -10.92 5.08 13.24
C GLU A 2 -10.27 3.97 12.43
N SER A 3 -10.99 3.48 11.42
CA SER A 3 -10.49 2.46 10.49
C SER A 3 -9.98 3.14 9.23
N LEU A 4 -8.80 2.76 8.78
CA LEU A 4 -8.20 3.27 7.55
C LEU A 4 -7.91 2.13 6.59
N GLU A 5 -8.01 2.46 5.31
CA GLU A 5 -7.66 1.59 4.21
C GLU A 5 -6.60 2.28 3.35
N ILE A 6 -5.53 1.54 3.05
CA ILE A 6 -4.49 1.99 2.12
C ILE A 6 -4.50 1.04 0.93
N LYS A 7 -4.64 1.60 -0.27
CA LYS A 7 -4.52 0.85 -1.52
C LYS A 7 -3.26 1.28 -2.26
N THR A 8 -2.53 0.33 -2.82
CA THR A 8 -1.35 0.61 -3.62
C THR A 8 -1.18 -0.37 -4.77
N LEU A 9 -0.52 0.09 -5.83
CA LEU A 9 -0.09 -0.75 -6.95
C LEU A 9 1.28 -1.40 -6.70
N VAL A 10 1.99 -0.99 -5.64
CA VAL A 10 3.29 -1.56 -5.24
C VAL A 10 3.08 -2.87 -4.51
N ASP A 11 3.90 -3.89 -4.80
CA ASP A 11 3.82 -5.18 -4.13
C ASP A 11 4.32 -5.06 -2.69
N ILE A 12 3.37 -5.07 -1.75
CA ILE A 12 3.61 -5.05 -0.30
C ILE A 12 3.27 -6.40 0.34
N THR A 13 3.36 -7.51 -0.39
CA THR A 13 3.01 -8.84 0.11
C THR A 13 3.85 -9.22 1.34
N GLN A 14 3.18 -9.53 2.46
CA GLN A 14 3.83 -9.96 3.70
C GLN A 14 4.16 -11.47 3.65
N THR A 15 5.38 -11.82 3.25
CA THR A 15 5.82 -13.22 3.07
C THR A 15 6.49 -13.84 4.30
N GLY A 16 6.91 -13.00 5.27
CA GLY A 16 7.73 -13.38 6.42
C GLY A 16 9.17 -13.80 6.08
N GLN A 17 9.59 -13.70 4.81
CA GLN A 17 10.89 -14.18 4.35
C GLN A 17 11.99 -13.14 4.51
N ASN A 18 13.21 -13.60 4.77
CA ASN A 18 14.40 -12.76 4.78
C ASN A 18 15.61 -13.55 4.27
N LYS A 19 16.73 -12.87 4.09
CA LYS A 19 17.98 -13.46 3.55
C LYS A 19 18.54 -14.66 4.33
N PHE A 20 18.08 -14.89 5.56
CA PHE A 20 18.48 -16.03 6.38
C PHE A 20 17.46 -17.18 6.35
N ARG A 21 16.22 -16.92 5.91
CA ARG A 21 15.11 -17.88 5.87
C ARG A 21 14.82 -18.42 4.48
N SER A 22 15.14 -17.64 3.44
CA SER A 22 14.89 -18.02 2.05
C SER A 22 16.07 -17.60 1.16
N HIS A 23 16.22 -18.30 0.03
CA HIS A 23 17.09 -17.89 -1.08
C HIS A 23 16.29 -17.26 -2.23
N ASP A 24 14.96 -17.30 -2.16
CA ASP A 24 14.07 -16.70 -3.14
C ASP A 24 14.07 -15.17 -3.00
N ARG A 25 14.66 -14.50 -3.99
CA ARG A 25 14.78 -13.05 -4.02
C ARG A 25 13.43 -12.35 -4.13
N LEU A 26 12.45 -12.94 -4.83
CA LEU A 26 11.13 -12.35 -4.98
C LEU A 26 10.46 -12.23 -3.61
N LEU A 27 10.39 -13.35 -2.87
CA LEU A 27 9.76 -13.37 -1.55
C LEU A 27 10.45 -12.45 -0.53
N ILE A 28 11.77 -12.34 -0.61
CA ILE A 28 12.56 -11.44 0.26
C ILE A 28 12.28 -9.97 -0.08
N ASN A 29 12.21 -9.63 -1.36
CA ASN A 29 11.98 -8.26 -1.80
C ASN A 29 10.55 -7.80 -1.51
N GLN A 30 9.56 -8.68 -1.69
CA GLN A 30 8.17 -8.43 -1.27
C GLN A 30 8.09 -8.12 0.22
N GLN A 31 8.76 -8.92 1.06
CA GLN A 31 8.84 -8.65 2.49
C GLN A 31 9.56 -7.34 2.81
N ALA A 32 10.57 -6.96 2.02
CA ALA A 32 11.29 -5.70 2.21
C ALA A 32 10.37 -4.49 1.92
N ASN A 33 9.59 -4.52 0.84
CA ASN A 33 8.57 -3.50 0.55
C ASN A 33 7.52 -3.41 1.66
N TRP A 34 7.01 -4.56 2.12
CA TRP A 34 6.11 -4.60 3.28
C TRP A 34 6.74 -3.95 4.52
N ASN A 35 8.00 -4.26 4.82
CA ASN A 35 8.68 -3.69 5.98
C ASN A 35 8.83 -2.17 5.85
N THR A 36 9.19 -1.66 4.67
CA THR A 36 9.28 -0.22 4.40
C THR A 36 7.93 0.45 4.60
N PHE A 37 6.88 -0.08 3.95
CA PHE A 37 5.51 0.40 4.07
C PHE A 37 5.06 0.46 5.54
N PHE A 38 5.25 -0.63 6.27
CA PHE A 38 4.81 -0.74 7.66
C PHE A 38 5.62 0.17 8.59
N GLN A 39 6.92 0.35 8.35
CA GLN A 39 7.77 1.26 9.12
C GLN A 39 7.33 2.71 8.97
N VAL A 40 7.05 3.16 7.75
CA VAL A 40 6.57 4.52 7.48
C VAL A 40 5.26 4.77 8.21
N LEU A 41 4.29 3.86 8.07
CA LEU A 41 3.02 3.94 8.80
C LEU A 41 3.23 3.97 10.33
N SER A 42 4.17 3.15 10.82
CA SER A 42 4.47 3.02 12.25
C SER A 42 5.20 4.22 12.87
N MET A 43 5.65 5.20 12.05
CA MET A 43 6.28 6.42 12.59
C MET A 43 5.26 7.33 13.28
N ARG A 44 3.98 7.29 12.86
CA ARG A 44 2.93 8.14 13.43
C ARG A 44 2.10 7.43 14.50
N ILE A 45 1.80 6.16 14.28
CA ILE A 45 0.89 5.38 15.11
C ILE A 45 1.39 3.96 15.30
N ASN A 46 0.82 3.24 16.26
CA ASN A 46 0.91 1.79 16.31
C ASN A 46 -0.38 1.20 15.70
N PRO A 47 -0.38 0.79 14.42
CA PRO A 47 -1.59 0.32 13.76
C PRO A 47 -2.06 -1.00 14.38
N LEU A 48 -3.37 -1.09 14.66
CA LEU A 48 -4.02 -2.33 15.07
C LEU A 48 -4.60 -3.02 13.84
N PHE A 49 -4.21 -4.25 13.55
CA PHE A 49 -4.66 -4.96 12.35
C PHE A 49 -4.71 -6.47 12.57
N ASN A 50 -5.65 -7.13 11.89
CA ASN A 50 -5.83 -8.58 11.93
C ASN A 50 -5.48 -9.17 10.57
N GLY A 51 -4.18 -9.33 10.29
CA GLY A 51 -3.67 -9.95 9.06
C GLY A 51 -2.81 -9.02 8.20
N GLY A 52 -2.22 -9.59 7.15
CA GLY A 52 -1.40 -8.83 6.19
C GLY A 52 -2.24 -8.14 5.10
N PRO A 53 -1.58 -7.43 4.17
CA PRO A 53 -2.23 -6.88 3.00
C PRO A 53 -2.79 -7.98 2.10
N THR A 54 -3.94 -7.71 1.50
CA THR A 54 -4.59 -8.60 0.52
C THR A 54 -4.42 -8.03 -0.88
N VAL A 55 -4.25 -8.91 -1.88
CA VAL A 55 -4.13 -8.52 -3.28
C VAL A 55 -5.35 -8.94 -4.07
N GLU A 56 -5.85 -8.05 -4.92
CA GLU A 56 -6.91 -8.32 -5.88
C GLU A 56 -6.45 -7.89 -7.27
N LYS A 57 -6.71 -8.71 -8.29
CA LYS A 57 -6.48 -8.35 -9.69
C LYS A 57 -7.77 -7.80 -10.28
N ARG A 58 -7.78 -6.53 -10.66
CA ARG A 58 -8.96 -5.84 -11.20
C ARG A 58 -8.61 -4.63 -12.06
N THR A 59 -9.56 -4.13 -12.83
CA THR A 59 -9.45 -2.81 -13.46
C THR A 59 -9.55 -1.70 -12.41
N LEU A 60 -8.89 -0.57 -12.67
CA LEU A 60 -8.90 0.58 -11.76
C LEU A 60 -10.16 1.43 -11.97
N GLU A 61 -10.63 2.08 -10.92
CA GLU A 61 -11.66 3.10 -11.10
C GLU A 61 -11.04 4.37 -11.73
N ASN A 62 -11.81 5.11 -12.51
CA ASN A 62 -11.32 6.33 -13.14
C ASN A 62 -10.85 7.34 -12.09
N GLY A 63 -9.56 7.68 -12.11
CA GLY A 63 -8.95 8.61 -11.16
C GLY A 63 -8.67 8.00 -9.78
N GLU A 64 -8.73 6.67 -9.63
CA GLU A 64 -8.33 6.00 -8.39
C GLU A 64 -6.84 6.15 -8.11
N PHE A 65 -6.02 6.09 -9.16
CA PHE A 65 -4.58 6.30 -9.15
C PHE A 65 -4.20 7.34 -10.20
N GLY A 66 -2.90 7.62 -10.30
CA GLY A 66 -2.38 8.56 -11.29
C GLY A 66 -2.62 8.10 -12.73
N SER A 67 -2.72 9.06 -13.65
CA SER A 67 -3.05 8.82 -15.07
C SER A 67 -2.01 8.01 -15.86
N ASP A 68 -0.82 7.77 -15.30
CA ASP A 68 0.19 6.89 -15.90
C ASP A 68 -0.21 5.40 -15.80
N HIS A 69 -1.24 5.09 -14.99
CA HIS A 69 -1.82 3.76 -14.84
C HIS A 69 -3.13 3.68 -15.65
N ASP A 70 -3.16 2.88 -16.71
CA ASP A 70 -4.35 2.75 -17.57
C ASP A 70 -5.49 2.05 -16.82
N PRO A 71 -6.65 2.71 -16.58
CA PRO A 71 -7.77 2.11 -15.88
C PRO A 71 -8.45 0.97 -16.65
N ALA A 72 -8.24 0.86 -17.96
CA ALA A 72 -8.79 -0.23 -18.78
C ALA A 72 -8.00 -1.54 -18.66
N GLU A 73 -6.77 -1.50 -18.14
CA GLU A 73 -5.94 -2.69 -17.92
C GLU A 73 -6.21 -3.33 -16.55
N GLU A 74 -5.90 -4.62 -16.40
CA GLU A 74 -5.99 -5.31 -15.12
C GLU A 74 -4.73 -5.07 -14.28
N HIS A 75 -4.93 -4.52 -13.08
CA HIS A 75 -3.88 -4.24 -12.12
C HIS A 75 -4.00 -5.09 -10.86
N ASN A 76 -2.87 -5.51 -10.31
CA ASN A 76 -2.80 -6.02 -8.94
C ASN A 76 -2.87 -4.83 -7.98
N VAL A 77 -3.90 -4.82 -7.13
CA VAL A 77 -4.12 -3.78 -6.13
C VAL A 77 -3.97 -4.41 -4.75
N TRP A 78 -2.96 -3.97 -4.01
CA TRP A 78 -2.76 -4.35 -2.62
C TRP A 78 -3.56 -3.43 -1.71
N THR A 79 -4.30 -4.02 -0.79
CA THR A 79 -5.13 -3.32 0.19
C THR A 79 -4.70 -3.72 1.59
N PHE A 80 -4.41 -2.72 2.44
CA PHE A 80 -4.11 -2.92 3.86
C PHE A 80 -5.10 -2.13 4.71
N LYS A 81 -5.78 -2.82 5.62
CA LYS A 81 -6.77 -2.26 6.54
C LYS A 81 -6.25 -2.33 7.97
N PHE A 82 -6.37 -1.23 8.70
CA PHE A 82 -5.96 -1.15 10.10
C PHE A 82 -6.79 -0.12 10.85
N ASP A 83 -6.77 -0.22 12.17
CA ASP A 83 -7.39 0.72 13.10
C ASP A 83 -6.33 1.57 13.80
N SER A 84 -6.67 2.84 14.04
CA SER A 84 -5.91 3.73 14.92
C SER A 84 -6.53 3.74 16.33
N GLU A 85 -5.68 3.62 17.36
CA GLU A 85 -6.10 3.75 18.75
C GLU A 85 -6.56 5.17 19.10
N ARG A 86 -6.02 6.18 18.41
CA ARG A 86 -6.28 7.59 18.65
C ARG A 86 -6.99 8.22 17.47
N ASP A 87 -8.18 8.75 17.73
CA ASP A 87 -8.97 9.46 16.72
C ASP A 87 -8.22 10.75 16.32
N GLY A 88 -8.18 11.03 15.01
CA GLY A 88 -7.49 12.19 14.44
C GLY A 88 -5.96 12.14 14.47
N ALA A 89 -5.35 11.05 14.95
CA ALA A 89 -3.89 10.89 14.94
C ALA A 89 -3.33 10.65 13.53
N LEU A 90 -4.17 10.18 12.62
CA LEU A 90 -3.82 9.87 11.25
C LEU A 90 -4.85 10.47 10.30
N THR A 91 -4.38 11.20 9.29
CA THR A 91 -5.23 11.71 8.22
C THR A 91 -4.63 11.32 6.87
N PRO A 92 -5.45 11.17 5.81
CA PRO A 92 -4.95 10.91 4.47
C PRO A 92 -3.85 11.88 4.01
N SER A 93 -3.93 13.17 4.41
CA SER A 93 -2.91 14.17 4.07
C SER A 93 -1.58 13.89 4.78
N LEU A 94 -1.59 13.54 6.07
CA LEU A 94 -0.35 13.19 6.79
C LEU A 94 0.33 11.95 6.19
N LEU A 95 -0.46 10.96 5.77
CA LEU A 95 0.07 9.78 5.08
C LEU A 95 0.59 10.11 3.68
N THR A 96 -0.07 11.04 2.97
CA THR A 96 0.39 11.54 1.66
C THR A 96 1.78 12.14 1.78
N ASP A 97 2.05 12.91 2.82
CA ASP A 97 3.37 13.53 3.03
C ASP A 97 4.44 12.50 3.45
N ASP A 98 4.07 11.52 4.28
CA ASP A 98 5.02 10.51 4.78
C ASP A 98 5.46 9.50 3.73
N PHE A 99 4.54 9.09 2.87
CA PHE A 99 4.78 8.04 1.88
C PHE A 99 5.38 8.59 0.59
N ASP A 100 5.29 9.91 0.32
CA ASP A 100 5.81 10.42 -0.95
C ASP A 100 7.32 10.23 -1.05
N LEU A 101 7.76 9.74 -2.21
CA LEU A 101 9.17 9.48 -2.52
C LEU A 101 9.86 8.43 -1.64
N ILE A 102 9.12 7.66 -0.84
CA ILE A 102 9.69 6.54 -0.10
C ILE A 102 10.09 5.43 -1.08
N PRO A 103 11.38 5.01 -1.11
CA PRO A 103 11.87 4.08 -2.11
C PRO A 103 11.28 2.66 -1.93
N VAL A 104 11.01 2.01 -3.05
CA VAL A 104 10.49 0.63 -3.10
C VAL A 104 11.30 -0.21 -4.08
N ILE A 105 11.26 -1.53 -3.89
CA ILE A 105 11.83 -2.49 -4.83
C ILE A 105 10.77 -2.75 -5.91
N ASN A 106 11.13 -2.51 -7.16
CA ASN A 106 10.28 -2.72 -8.33
C ASN A 106 10.45 -4.14 -8.92
N ASN A 107 9.74 -4.42 -10.01
CA ASN A 107 9.81 -5.68 -10.76
C ASN A 107 9.53 -6.93 -9.91
N LEU A 108 8.51 -6.86 -9.05
CA LEU A 108 7.98 -7.99 -8.29
C LEU A 108 6.74 -8.52 -9.02
N ASN A 109 5.60 -8.64 -8.34
CA ASN A 109 4.34 -9.04 -8.99
C ASN A 109 3.43 -7.85 -9.34
N GLU A 110 3.95 -6.61 -9.36
CA GLU A 110 3.15 -5.46 -9.78
C GLU A 110 2.71 -5.58 -11.24
N SER A 111 1.46 -5.21 -11.52
CA SER A 111 0.99 -5.06 -12.90
C SER A 111 1.60 -3.79 -13.49
N THR A 112 2.75 -3.92 -14.14
CA THR A 112 3.30 -2.90 -15.06
C THR A 112 3.39 -1.49 -14.48
N ILE A 113 4.21 -1.33 -13.44
CA ILE A 113 4.68 0.00 -13.05
C ILE A 113 5.93 0.34 -13.86
N ASN A 114 5.78 1.19 -14.88
CA ASN A 114 6.93 1.84 -15.49
C ASN A 114 7.58 2.77 -14.43
N ASN A 115 8.81 2.44 -14.01
CA ASN A 115 9.74 3.34 -13.30
C ASN A 115 9.30 3.95 -11.95
N SER A 116 8.35 3.38 -11.20
CA SER A 116 8.15 3.86 -9.82
C SER A 116 9.11 3.15 -8.87
N ASP A 117 10.30 3.73 -8.72
CA ASP A 117 11.27 3.32 -7.69
C ASP A 117 10.87 3.81 -6.29
N ALA A 118 9.67 4.37 -6.15
CA ALA A 118 9.13 4.90 -4.90
C ALA A 118 7.59 4.78 -4.81
N PHE A 119 7.07 4.90 -3.60
CA PHE A 119 5.70 5.33 -3.39
C PHE A 119 5.52 6.78 -3.89
N ARG A 120 4.45 7.01 -4.62
CA ARG A 120 4.08 8.30 -5.21
C ARG A 120 2.66 8.59 -4.76
N THR A 121 2.50 9.64 -3.96
CA THR A 121 1.21 9.96 -3.36
C THR A 121 0.45 11.02 -4.15
N ASN A 122 1.07 11.58 -5.19
CA ASN A 122 0.55 12.65 -6.02
C ASN A 122 1.05 12.57 -7.48
N GLY A 123 0.40 13.34 -8.36
CA GLY A 123 0.77 13.48 -9.78
C GLY A 123 0.30 12.32 -10.65
N THR A 124 0.80 12.28 -11.89
CA THR A 124 0.41 11.28 -12.89
C THR A 124 0.87 9.87 -12.53
N ALA A 125 1.95 9.75 -11.76
CA ALA A 125 2.51 8.47 -11.31
C ALA A 125 2.00 8.02 -9.93
N GLN A 126 0.93 8.64 -9.39
CA GLN A 126 0.39 8.29 -8.07
C GLN A 126 0.02 6.81 -8.02
N ASN A 127 0.65 6.05 -7.11
CA ASN A 127 0.54 4.59 -7.02
C ASN A 127 0.08 4.10 -5.63
N ILE A 128 -0.27 5.03 -4.73
CA ILE A 128 -0.79 4.73 -3.39
C ILE A 128 -1.84 5.78 -3.02
N VAL A 129 -2.92 5.32 -2.39
CA VAL A 129 -4.04 6.14 -1.93
C VAL A 129 -4.50 5.73 -0.53
N PHE A 130 -5.02 6.71 0.22
CA PHE A 130 -5.40 6.57 1.62
C PHE A 130 -6.88 6.94 1.77
N LYS A 131 -7.66 6.05 2.38
CA LYS A 131 -9.10 6.25 2.62
C LYS A 131 -9.43 6.06 4.09
N LEU A 132 -10.26 6.94 4.63
CA LEU A 132 -10.94 6.70 5.90
C LEU A 132 -12.11 5.75 5.62
N VAL A 133 -12.23 4.69 6.41
CA VAL A 133 -13.34 3.74 6.29
C VAL A 133 -14.41 4.17 7.29
N ASP A 134 -15.53 4.66 6.79
CA ASP A 134 -16.70 4.94 7.62
C ASP A 134 -17.29 3.63 8.14
N LYS A 135 -17.68 3.60 9.43
CA LYS A 135 -18.15 2.39 10.12
C LYS A 135 -19.41 1.73 9.52
N GLU A 136 -20.05 2.35 8.53
CA GLU A 136 -21.24 1.81 7.85
C GLU A 136 -20.91 0.72 6.82
N GLU A 137 -19.67 0.61 6.33
CA GLU A 137 -19.25 -0.42 5.35
C GLU A 137 -18.80 -1.75 5.98
N LEU A 138 -18.72 -1.83 7.32
CA LEU A 138 -18.34 -3.06 8.03
C LEU A 138 -19.52 -3.99 8.35
N ALA A 139 -20.73 -3.67 7.86
CA ALA A 139 -21.97 -4.39 8.15
C ALA A 139 -22.63 -5.06 6.93
N GLN A 140 -21.89 -5.31 5.85
CA GLN A 140 -22.37 -6.10 4.70
C GLN A 140 -21.52 -7.35 4.48
#